data_AF-A0A934NDW6-F1
#
_entry.id   AF-A0A934NDW6-F1
#
_cell.length_a   1.000
_cell.length_b   1.000
_cell.length_c   1.000
_cell.angle_alpha   90.00
_cell.angle_beta   90.00
_cell.angle_gamma   90.00
#
_symmetry.space_group_name_H-M   'P 1'
#
loop_
_entity.id
_entity.type
_entity.pdbx_description
1 polymer ?
#
loop_
_entity_poly.entity_id
_entity_poly.type
_entity_poly.pdbx_seq_one_letter_code
_entity_poly.pdbx_strand_id
1 'polypeptide(L)'
;MFAPGIAEELRRRGHDVVAVAADPQLRSMTDPEVWAWAVETGRRIVTENVKDFRRLLADADGRGAPGLLFTSSRTFPRNRQAPGRILAALETWLTAATVTDPPPEDWLAPADEQ
;
A
#
# COMPACT_ATOMS: atom_id res chain seq x y z
N MET A 1 -3.83 8.65 -6.35
CA MET A 1 -2.43 8.22 -6.54
C MET A 1 -1.56 9.08 -5.65
N PHE A 2 -0.75 8.44 -4.80
CA PHE A 2 0.15 9.12 -3.88
C PHE A 2 1.36 9.71 -4.59
N ALA A 3 2.01 10.69 -3.97
CA ALA A 3 3.23 11.29 -4.51
C ALA A 3 4.36 10.24 -4.55
N PRO A 4 5.07 10.08 -5.69
CA PRO A 4 6.22 9.17 -5.82
C PRO A 4 7.27 9.31 -4.69
N GLY A 5 7.47 10.54 -4.21
CA GLY A 5 8.45 10.86 -3.16
C GLY A 5 8.22 10.13 -1.83
N ILE A 6 7.01 9.61 -1.56
CA ILE A 6 6.75 8.79 -0.36
C ILE A 6 7.54 7.48 -0.43
N ALA A 7 7.49 6.77 -1.56
CA ALA A 7 8.24 5.51 -1.71
C ALA A 7 9.75 5.73 -1.82
N GLU A 8 10.20 6.87 -2.36
CA GLU A 8 11.61 7.24 -2.33
C GLU A 8 12.12 7.46 -0.90
N GLU A 9 11.35 8.18 -0.08
CA GLU A 9 11.72 8.44 1.31
C GLU A 9 11.71 7.16 2.16
N LEU A 10 10.69 6.31 2.03
CA LEU A 10 10.67 5.02 2.72
C LEU A 10 11.84 4.12 2.31
N ARG A 11 12.21 4.09 1.02
CA ARG A 11 13.41 3.36 0.55
C ARG A 11 14.70 3.92 1.14
N ARG A 12 14.84 5.25 1.25
CA ARG A 12 15.99 5.88 1.95
C ARG A 12 16.10 5.44 3.40
N ARG A 13 14.98 5.09 4.04
CA ARG A 13 14.91 4.60 5.42
C ARG A 13 15.07 3.08 5.55
N GLY A 14 15.31 2.37 4.44
CA GLY A 14 15.60 0.94 4.43
C GLY A 14 14.39 0.03 4.21
N HIS A 15 13.22 0.59 3.86
CA HIS A 15 12.03 -0.20 3.57
C HIS A 15 11.97 -0.64 2.09
N ASP A 16 11.52 -1.87 1.84
CA ASP A 16 11.25 -2.38 0.50
C ASP A 16 9.85 -1.98 0.03
N VAL A 17 9.75 -0.80 -0.59
CA VAL A 17 8.50 -0.29 -1.17
C VAL A 17 8.68 0.19 -2.60
N VAL A 18 7.63 0.02 -3.40
CA VAL A 18 7.57 0.50 -4.79
C VAL A 18 6.32 1.35 -4.96
N ALA A 19 6.49 2.56 -5.51
CA ALA A 19 5.34 3.36 -5.93
C ALA A 19 4.96 2.96 -7.37
N VAL A 20 3.75 2.42 -7.55
CA VAL A 20 3.15 2.14 -8.87
C VAL A 20 3.24 3.37 -9.78
N ALA A 21 3.06 4.57 -9.23
CA ALA A 21 3.15 5.84 -9.95
C ALA A 21 4.53 6.16 -10.53
N ALA A 22 5.59 5.63 -9.92
CA ALA A 22 6.99 5.94 -10.21
C ALA A 22 7.63 4.93 -11.18
N ASP A 23 7.06 3.74 -11.30
CA ASP A 23 7.51 2.71 -12.23
C ASP A 23 6.66 2.77 -13.52
N PRO A 24 7.25 3.09 -14.69
CA PRO A 24 6.50 3.20 -15.93
C PRO A 24 5.74 1.93 -16.32
N GLN A 25 6.27 0.75 -15.99
CA GLN A 25 5.63 -0.53 -16.30
C GLN A 25 4.41 -0.71 -15.39
N LEU A 26 4.58 -0.55 -14.08
CA LEU A 26 3.47 -0.68 -13.13
C LEU A 26 2.39 0.38 -13.36
N ARG A 27 2.79 1.59 -13.75
CA ARG A 27 1.85 2.67 -14.03
C ARG A 27 0.92 2.38 -15.22
N SER A 28 1.37 1.55 -16.15
CA SER A 28 0.58 1.14 -17.32
C SER A 28 -0.36 -0.04 -17.03
N MET A 29 -0.19 -0.70 -15.89
CA MET A 29 -1.01 -1.84 -15.48
C MET A 29 -2.39 -1.40 -14.97
N THR A 30 -3.39 -2.23 -15.26
CA THR A 30 -4.73 -2.21 -14.67
C THR A 30 -4.71 -2.78 -13.24
N ASP A 31 -5.78 -2.56 -12.48
CA ASP A 31 -5.88 -3.09 -11.10
C ASP A 31 -5.67 -4.63 -11.01
N PRO A 32 -6.25 -5.47 -11.91
CA PRO A 32 -5.96 -6.91 -11.95
C PRO A 32 -4.50 -7.24 -12.30
N GLU A 33 -3.84 -6.45 -13.14
CA GLU A 33 -2.42 -6.65 -13.48
C GLU A 33 -1.50 -6.27 -12.32
N VAL A 34 -1.79 -5.16 -11.62
CA VAL A 34 -1.08 -4.78 -10.38
C VAL A 34 -1.30 -5.85 -9.30
N TRP A 35 -2.50 -6.40 -9.21
CA TRP A 35 -2.81 -7.53 -8.33
C TRP A 35 -1.93 -8.75 -8.64
N ALA A 36 -1.92 -9.21 -9.89
CA ALA A 36 -1.12 -10.35 -10.31
C ALA A 36 0.38 -10.12 -10.05
N TRP A 37 0.89 -8.94 -10.38
CA TRP A 37 2.28 -8.56 -10.11
C TRP A 37 2.61 -8.60 -8.60
N ALA A 38 1.70 -8.13 -7.75
CA ALA A 38 1.90 -8.17 -6.30
C ALA A 38 1.93 -9.61 -5.75
N VAL A 39 1.10 -10.50 -6.31
CA VAL A 39 1.14 -11.94 -5.99
C VAL A 39 2.48 -12.54 -6.39
N GLU A 40 2.91 -12.33 -7.63
CA GLU A 40 4.16 -12.89 -8.16
C GLU A 40 5.40 -12.41 -7.40
N THR A 41 5.38 -11.17 -6.92
CA THR A 41 6.51 -10.56 -6.21
C THR A 41 6.41 -10.70 -4.68
N GLY A 42 5.34 -11.33 -4.16
CA GLY A 42 5.13 -11.47 -2.72
C GLY A 42 4.92 -10.13 -1.99
N ARG A 43 4.33 -9.14 -2.68
CA ARG A 43 4.17 -7.77 -2.17
C ARG A 43 2.75 -7.51 -1.69
N ARG A 44 2.66 -6.65 -0.67
CA ARG A 44 1.39 -6.07 -0.19
C ARG A 44 1.06 -4.82 -0.99
N ILE A 45 -0.23 -4.64 -1.30
CA ILE A 45 -0.73 -3.46 -2.04
C ILE A 45 -1.28 -2.44 -1.04
N VAL A 46 -0.82 -1.18 -1.18
CA VAL A 46 -1.39 -0.04 -0.46
C VAL A 46 -2.26 0.77 -1.41
N THR A 47 -3.55 0.93 -1.13
CA THR A 47 -4.49 1.58 -2.07
C THR A 47 -5.64 2.31 -1.41
N GLU A 48 -6.12 3.36 -2.08
CA GLU A 48 -7.40 4.02 -1.76
C GLU A 48 -8.57 3.38 -2.54
N ASN A 49 -8.29 2.53 -3.53
CA ASN A 49 -9.31 1.87 -4.35
C ASN A 49 -9.87 0.63 -3.62
N VAL A 50 -10.66 0.86 -2.57
CA VAL A 50 -11.19 -0.21 -1.72
C VAL A 50 -12.12 -1.14 -2.49
N LYS A 51 -13.02 -0.58 -3.30
CA LYS A 51 -14.09 -1.34 -3.96
C LYS A 51 -13.53 -2.41 -4.90
N ASP A 52 -12.59 -2.02 -5.76
CA ASP A 52 -12.11 -2.91 -6.81
C ASP A 52 -11.13 -3.96 -6.24
N PHE A 53 -10.25 -3.56 -5.31
CA PHE A 53 -9.32 -4.49 -4.68
C PHE A 53 -9.99 -5.46 -3.69
N ARG A 54 -11.06 -5.06 -3.00
CA ARG A 54 -11.86 -6.03 -2.21
C ARG A 54 -12.58 -7.03 -3.10
N ARG A 55 -13.02 -6.62 -4.29
CA ARG A 55 -13.62 -7.54 -5.25
C ARG A 55 -12.59 -8.57 -5.71
N LEU A 56 -11.39 -8.13 -6.07
CA LEU A 56 -10.27 -9.02 -6.43
C LEU A 56 -9.91 -9.98 -5.28
N LEU A 57 -9.92 -9.50 -4.04
CA LEU A 57 -9.68 -10.36 -2.87
C LEU A 57 -10.79 -11.41 -2.67
N ALA A 58 -12.05 -11.04 -2.86
CA ALA A 58 -13.18 -11.96 -2.74
C ALA A 58 -13.22 -12.99 -3.88
N ASP A 59 -12.78 -12.60 -5.08
CA ASP A 59 -12.68 -13.47 -6.25
C ASP A 59 -11.45 -14.40 -6.18
N ALA A 60 -10.49 -14.13 -5.29
CA ALA A 60 -9.33 -15.00 -5.07
C ALA A 60 -9.70 -16.17 -4.15
N ASP A 61 -9.25 -17.39 -4.49
CA ASP A 61 -9.48 -18.62 -3.73
C ASP A 61 -8.75 -18.69 -2.37
N GLY A 62 -8.34 -17.55 -1.81
CA GLY A 62 -7.66 -17.40 -0.51
C GLY A 62 -6.19 -17.85 -0.49
N ARG A 63 -5.72 -18.64 -1.46
CA ARG A 63 -4.29 -19.01 -1.58
C ARG A 63 -3.56 -18.03 -2.49
N GLY A 64 -2.54 -17.38 -1.95
CA GLY A 64 -1.61 -16.55 -2.73
C GLY A 64 -2.15 -15.17 -3.11
N ALA A 65 -3.26 -14.71 -2.54
CA ALA A 65 -3.68 -13.31 -2.69
C ALA A 65 -2.63 -12.37 -2.05
N PRO A 66 -2.35 -11.20 -2.64
CA PRO A 66 -1.50 -10.22 -1.99
C PRO A 66 -2.24 -9.66 -0.79
N GLY A 67 -1.50 -9.32 0.27
CA GLY A 67 -2.06 -8.55 1.38
C GLY A 67 -2.54 -7.19 0.87
N LEU A 68 -3.62 -6.67 1.47
CA LEU A 68 -4.13 -5.33 1.21
C LEU A 68 -3.96 -4.44 2.44
N LEU A 69 -3.53 -3.20 2.21
CA LEU A 69 -3.53 -2.13 3.21
C LEU A 69 -4.28 -0.94 2.63
N PHE A 70 -5.49 -0.71 3.13
CA PHE A 70 -6.33 0.37 2.67
C PHE A 70 -5.95 1.70 3.31
N THR A 71 -6.08 2.77 2.55
CA THR A 71 -5.90 4.14 3.01
C THR A 71 -7.10 4.98 2.56
N SER A 72 -7.29 6.14 3.17
CA SER A 72 -8.42 7.03 2.90
C SER A 72 -7.95 8.45 2.74
N SER A 73 -8.44 9.14 1.72
CA SER A 73 -8.22 10.57 1.52
C SER A 73 -8.78 11.43 2.65
N ARG A 74 -9.71 10.90 3.46
CA ARG A 74 -10.21 11.55 4.69
C ARG A 74 -9.14 11.59 5.79
N THR A 75 -8.41 10.48 5.95
CA THR A 75 -7.37 10.32 6.98
C THR A 75 -6.02 10.87 6.53
N PHE A 76 -5.71 10.71 5.23
CA PHE A 76 -4.49 11.18 4.59
C PHE A 76 -4.85 12.06 3.39
N PRO A 77 -5.25 13.32 3.61
CA PRO A 77 -5.57 14.25 2.53
C PRO A 77 -4.38 14.40 1.57
N ARG A 78 -4.64 14.35 0.27
CA ARG A 78 -3.62 14.48 -0.79
C ARG A 78 -3.08 15.92 -0.96
N ASN A 79 -3.02 16.70 0.11
CA ASN A 79 -2.56 18.09 0.05
C ASN A 79 -1.03 18.12 -0.11
N ARG A 80 -0.52 19.12 -0.84
CA ARG A 80 0.93 19.29 -1.10
C ARG A 80 1.74 19.59 0.18
N GLN A 81 1.10 19.91 1.30
CA GLN A 81 1.78 20.32 2.53
C GLN A 81 1.98 19.19 3.54
N ALA A 82 1.46 17.98 3.31
CA ALA A 82 1.57 16.91 4.29
C ALA A 82 1.76 15.47 3.73
N PRO A 83 2.70 15.22 2.78
CA PRO A 83 3.12 13.83 2.52
C PRO A 83 3.71 13.15 3.78
N GLY A 84 4.13 13.94 4.78
CA GLY A 84 4.67 13.46 6.05
C GLY A 84 3.71 12.61 6.87
N ARG A 85 2.39 12.87 6.86
CA ARG A 85 1.44 12.09 7.69
C ARG A 85 1.32 10.65 7.20
N ILE A 86 1.15 10.46 5.89
CA ILE A 86 1.09 9.11 5.32
C ILE A 86 2.45 8.41 5.37
N LEU A 87 3.54 9.16 5.18
CA LEU A 87 4.89 8.62 5.33
C LEU A 87 5.12 8.06 6.73
N ALA A 88 4.83 8.85 7.77
CA ALA A 88 4.98 8.43 9.16
C ALA A 88 4.08 7.23 9.50
N ALA A 89 2.83 7.24 9.02
CA ALA A 89 1.91 6.12 9.20
C ALA A 89 2.40 4.83 8.54
N LEU A 90 2.94 4.91 7.32
CA LEU A 90 3.49 3.75 6.60
C LEU A 90 4.75 3.22 7.28
N GLU A 91 5.64 4.11 7.74
CA GLU A 91 6.84 3.72 8.47
C GLU A 91 6.51 3.04 9.80
N THR A 92 5.55 3.59 10.56
CA THR A 92 5.07 2.98 11.81
C THR A 92 4.50 1.59 11.53
N TRP A 93 3.66 1.46 10.50
CA TRP A 93 3.08 0.17 10.12
C TRP A 93 4.16 -0.83 9.71
N LEU A 94 5.13 -0.41 8.88
CA LEU A 94 6.24 -1.25 8.40
C LEU A 94 7.21 -1.70 9.50
N THR A 95 7.26 -0.98 10.62
CA THR A 95 8.14 -1.31 11.77
C THR A 95 7.39 -2.02 12.90
N ALA A 96 6.07 -2.12 12.82
CA ALA A 96 5.26 -2.82 13.81
C ALA A 96 5.49 -4.33 13.75
N ALA A 97 5.46 -4.99 14.92
CA ALA A 97 5.64 -6.44 15.04
C ALA A 97 4.59 -7.26 14.25
N THR A 98 3.43 -6.65 13.96
CA THR A 98 2.32 -7.20 13.18
C THR A 98 2.66 -7.44 11.71
N VAL A 99 3.76 -6.90 11.19
CA VAL A 99 4.24 -7.16 9.81
C VAL A 99 4.76 -8.60 9.66
N THR A 100 4.99 -9.32 10.76
CA THR A 100 5.47 -10.71 10.70
C THR A 100 4.39 -11.69 10.24
N ASP A 101 3.11 -11.41 10.56
CA ASP A 101 1.94 -12.18 10.11
C ASP A 101 0.73 -11.24 9.96
N PRO A 102 0.74 -10.36 8.94
CA PRO A 102 -0.29 -9.35 8.79
C PRO A 102 -1.58 -9.96 8.23
N PRO A 103 -2.77 -9.49 8.66
CA PRO A 103 -4.05 -10.00 8.15
C PRO A 103 -4.15 -9.83 6.63
N PRO A 104 -5.05 -10.55 5.92
CA PRO A 104 -5.17 -10.42 4.46
C PRO A 104 -5.60 -9.02 4.02
N GLU A 105 -6.42 -8.33 4.82
CA GLU A 105 -6.73 -6.92 4.66
C GLU A 105 -6.54 -6.17 5.99
N ASP A 106 -6.08 -4.92 5.89
CA ASP A 106 -5.90 -4.01 7.02
C ASP A 106 -6.16 -2.55 6.58
N TRP A 107 -6.30 -1.64 7.54
CA TRP A 107 -6.43 -0.21 7.32
C TRP A 107 -5.25 0.55 7.90
N LEU A 108 -4.65 1.42 7.10
CA LEU A 108 -3.61 2.32 7.56
C LEU A 108 -4.23 3.35 8.52
N ALA A 109 -3.91 3.23 9.81
CA ALA A 109 -4.20 4.25 10.80
C ALA A 109 -3.10 5.33 10.81
N PRO A 110 -3.35 6.54 11.31
CA PRO A 110 -2.29 7.51 11.60
C PRO A 110 -1.26 6.95 12.60
N ALA A 111 0.00 7.41 12.51
CA ALA A 111 1.08 6.93 13.37
C ALA A 111 0.79 7.11 14.87
N ASP A 112 -0.01 8.11 15.24
CA ASP A 112 -0.45 8.38 16.61
C ASP A 112 -1.57 7.44 17.11
N GLU A 113 -2.11 6.60 16.24
CA GLU A 113 -3.26 5.71 16.51
C GLU A 113 -2.95 4.22 16.21
N GLN A 114 -1.69 3.87 15.90
CA GLN A 114 -1.23 2.51 15.58
C GLN A 114 -0.66 1.76 16.78
#